data_AF-A0AAE0CPB7-F1
#
_entry.id   AF-A0AAE0CPB7-F1
#
_cell.length_a   1.000
_cell.length_b   1.000
_cell.length_c   1.000
_cell.angle_alpha   90.00
_cell.angle_beta   90.00
_cell.angle_gamma   90.00
#
_symmetry.space_group_name_H-M   'P 1'
#
loop_
_entity.id
_entity.type
_entity.pdbx_description
1 polymer ?
#
loop_
_entity_poly.entity_id
_entity_poly.type
_entity_poly.pdbx_seq_one_letter_code
_entity_poly.pdbx_strand_id
1 'polypeptide(L)'
;MQDPKFVIGMEFGSDDVFRNAIRAHAVKNRRAVRFKKNDPNRIRAICEKEGSKWFVYGSWLNDKRTFKIKSMGDEHTCAMTFTNKFVNSKMIANKYVN
;
A
#
# COMPACT_ATOMS: atom_id res chain seq x y z
N MET A 1 10.64 -6.62 15.19
CA MET A 1 10.08 -5.79 14.11
C MET A 1 9.66 -6.71 12.98
N GLN A 2 8.38 -6.97 12.77
CA GLN A 2 7.96 -7.74 11.60
C GLN A 2 7.97 -6.80 10.39
N ASP A 3 8.67 -7.21 9.34
CA ASP A 3 8.58 -6.64 8.00
C ASP A 3 7.45 -7.37 7.29
N PRO A 4 6.22 -6.83 7.26
CA PRO A 4 5.15 -7.43 6.48
C PRO A 4 5.55 -7.29 5.01
N LYS A 5 6.20 -8.32 4.49
CA LYS A 5 6.42 -8.48 3.06
C LYS A 5 5.04 -8.55 2.42
N PHE A 6 4.75 -7.62 1.53
CA PHE A 6 3.59 -7.73 0.66
C PHE A 6 3.89 -8.88 -0.29
N VAL A 7 3.27 -10.04 -0.07
CA VAL A 7 3.46 -11.20 -0.94
C VAL A 7 2.31 -11.25 -1.91
N ILE A 8 2.62 -11.53 -3.18
CA ILE A 8 1.60 -11.87 -4.16
C ILE A 8 0.80 -13.06 -3.61
N GLY A 9 -0.52 -12.94 -3.63
CA GLY A 9 -1.41 -13.93 -3.06
C GLY A 9 -1.94 -13.63 -1.65
N MET A 10 -1.47 -12.57 -0.98
CA MET A 10 -2.08 -12.12 0.28
C MET A 10 -3.56 -11.77 0.10
N GLU A 11 -4.36 -12.22 1.06
CA GLU A 11 -5.80 -12.06 1.11
C GLU A 11 -6.20 -11.15 2.28
N PHE A 12 -7.10 -10.21 1.99
CA PHE A 12 -7.61 -9.24 2.93
C PHE A 12 -9.13 -9.38 3.00
N GLY A 13 -9.71 -9.31 4.19
CA GLY A 13 -11.17 -9.34 4.36
C GLY A 13 -11.88 -8.07 3.90
N SER A 14 -11.15 -6.98 3.65
CA SER A 14 -11.71 -5.71 3.19
C SER A 14 -10.67 -4.89 2.42
N ASP A 15 -11.15 -4.09 1.47
CA ASP A 15 -10.34 -3.14 0.72
C ASP A 15 -9.72 -2.05 1.61
N ASP A 16 -10.36 -1.73 2.74
CA ASP A 16 -9.84 -0.75 3.70
C ASP A 16 -8.61 -1.29 4.44
N VAL A 17 -8.61 -2.57 4.81
CA VAL A 17 -7.43 -3.24 5.40
C VAL A 17 -6.28 -3.26 4.41
N PHE A 18 -6.58 -3.54 3.13
CA PHE A 18 -5.57 -3.52 2.07
C PHE A 18 -4.96 -2.12 1.88
N ARG A 19 -5.80 -1.06 1.82
CA ARG A 19 -5.32 0.32 1.74
C ARG A 19 -4.47 0.67 2.96
N ASN A 20 -4.90 0.28 4.16
CA ASN A 20 -4.16 0.56 5.38
C ASN A 20 -2.82 -0.16 5.42
N ALA A 21 -2.77 -1.41 4.98
CA ALA A 21 -1.53 -2.16 4.85
C ALA A 21 -0.55 -1.45 3.90
N ILE A 22 -0.99 -1.04 2.71
CA ILE A 22 -0.15 -0.30 1.75
C ILE A 22 0.33 1.02 2.35
N ARG A 23 -0.55 1.76 3.06
CA ARG A 23 -0.17 2.99 3.76
C ARG A 23 0.91 2.73 4.80
N ALA A 24 0.74 1.70 5.63
CA ALA A 24 1.73 1.32 6.64
C ALA A 24 3.08 0.97 6.02
N HIS A 25 3.08 0.24 4.90
CA HIS A 25 4.29 -0.07 4.13
C HIS A 25 4.97 1.19 3.59
N ALA A 26 4.19 2.08 2.98
CA ALA A 26 4.69 3.33 2.43
C ALA A 26 5.30 4.20 3.53
N VAL A 27 4.67 4.27 4.71
CA VAL A 27 5.18 5.03 5.86
C VAL A 27 6.44 4.39 6.43
N LYS A 28 6.45 3.07 6.63
CA LYS A 28 7.62 2.34 7.16
C LYS A 28 8.85 2.52 6.27
N ASN A 29 8.67 2.41 4.96
CA ASN A 29 9.75 2.56 3.98
C ASN A 29 10.02 4.03 3.58
N ARG A 30 9.26 5.00 4.11
CA ARG A 30 9.30 6.42 3.72
C ARG A 30 9.25 6.63 2.21
N ARG A 31 8.32 5.94 1.55
CA ARG A 31 8.10 6.03 0.10
C ARG A 31 6.77 6.68 -0.20
N ALA A 32 6.76 7.62 -1.12
CA ALA A 32 5.53 8.23 -1.62
C ALA A 32 4.82 7.24 -2.57
N VAL A 33 3.65 6.77 -2.14
CA VAL A 33 2.77 5.90 -2.92
C VAL A 33 1.50 6.69 -3.23
N ARG A 34 0.83 6.36 -4.33
CA ARG A 34 -0.47 6.91 -4.70
C ARG A 34 -1.40 5.78 -5.11
N PHE A 35 -2.64 5.83 -4.66
CA PHE A 35 -3.68 4.94 -5.16
C PHE A 35 -4.21 5.50 -6.48
N LYS A 36 -4.00 4.76 -7.57
CA LYS A 36 -4.69 5.00 -8.84
C LYS A 36 -6.08 4.38 -8.71
N LYS A 37 -7.12 5.24 -8.69
CA LYS A 37 -8.51 4.81 -8.76
C LYS A 37 -8.68 4.09 -10.10
N ASN A 38 -8.93 2.78 -10.11
CA ASN A 38 -9.14 2.06 -11.36
C ASN A 38 -10.51 1.40 -11.45
N ASP A 39 -11.05 0.79 -10.40
CA ASP A 39 -12.42 0.30 -10.42
C ASP A 39 -12.92 0.22 -8.96
N PRO A 40 -14.23 0.27 -8.69
CA PRO A 40 -14.75 0.01 -7.33
C PRO A 40 -14.29 -1.36 -6.80
N ASN A 41 -14.01 -2.31 -7.69
CA ASN A 41 -13.60 -3.66 -7.33
C ASN A 41 -12.07 -3.91 -7.45
N ARG A 42 -11.28 -2.92 -7.82
CA ARG A 42 -9.83 -3.10 -8.07
C ARG A 42 -9.05 -1.90 -7.54
N ILE A 43 -8.03 -2.18 -6.74
CA ILE A 43 -7.15 -1.15 -6.19
C ILE A 43 -5.77 -1.35 -6.76
N ARG A 44 -5.26 -0.30 -7.41
CA ARG A 44 -3.88 -0.23 -7.87
C ARG A 44 -3.17 0.88 -7.10
N ALA A 45 -2.14 0.51 -6.36
CA ALA A 45 -1.20 1.46 -5.78
C ALA A 45 0.04 1.53 -6.67
N ILE A 46 0.53 2.73 -6.94
CA ILE A 46 1.74 2.98 -7.71
C ILE A 46 2.63 3.92 -6.92
N CYS A 47 3.94 3.86 -7.12
CA CYS A 47 4.81 4.90 -6.57
C CYS A 47 4.52 6.26 -7.27
N GLU A 48 4.56 7.36 -6.53
CA GLU A 48 4.32 8.71 -7.10
C GLU A 48 5.51 9.19 -7.96
N LYS A 49 6.71 8.61 -7.77
CA LYS A 49 7.90 8.98 -8.52
C LYS A 49 7.85 8.45 -9.95
N GLU A 50 8.09 9.33 -10.91
CA GLU A 50 8.25 8.99 -12.32
C GLU A 50 9.43 8.04 -12.54
N GLY A 51 9.21 6.98 -13.33
CA GLY A 51 10.22 5.94 -13.58
C GLY A 51 10.28 4.81 -12.54
N SER A 52 9.41 4.83 -11.51
CA SER A 52 9.29 3.71 -10.57
C SER A 52 8.43 2.59 -11.13
N LYS A 53 8.99 1.37 -11.16
CA LYS A 53 8.29 0.13 -11.53
C LYS A 53 7.52 -0.47 -10.35
N TRP A 54 7.59 0.14 -9.18
CA TRP A 54 6.84 -0.34 -8.03
C TRP A 54 5.35 -0.06 -8.18
N PHE A 55 4.58 -1.12 -8.10
CA PHE A 55 3.13 -1.06 -8.02
C PHE A 55 2.62 -2.24 -7.20
N VAL A 56 1.47 -2.08 -6.59
CA VAL A 56 0.71 -3.18 -5.98
C VAL A 56 -0.66 -3.18 -6.60
N TYR A 57 -1.07 -4.33 -7.09
CA TYR A 57 -2.34 -4.56 -7.73
C TYR A 57 -3.11 -5.61 -6.96
N GLY A 58 -4.27 -5.21 -6.46
CA GLY A 58 -5.22 -6.11 -5.83
C GLY A 58 -6.61 -5.98 -6.43
N SER A 59 -7.36 -7.07 -6.36
CA SER A 59 -8.76 -7.10 -6.78
C SER A 59 -9.56 -7.94 -5.82
N TRP A 60 -10.86 -7.66 -5.74
CA TRP A 60 -11.80 -8.60 -5.14
C TRP A 60 -11.78 -9.94 -5.90
N LEU A 61 -11.87 -11.03 -5.17
CA LEU A 61 -12.18 -12.35 -5.71
C LEU A 61 -13.65 -12.39 -6.15
N ASN A 62 -14.02 -13.40 -6.94
CA ASN A 62 -15.39 -13.52 -7.48
C ASN A 62 -16.46 -13.52 -6.38
N ASP A 63 -16.10 -14.03 -5.20
CA ASP A 63 -16.98 -14.07 -4.03
C ASP A 63 -17.19 -12.71 -3.35
N LYS A 64 -16.49 -11.64 -3.80
CA LYS A 64 -16.53 -10.27 -3.23
C LYS A 64 -16.36 -10.19 -1.71
N ARG A 65 -15.88 -11.26 -1.09
CA ARG A 65 -15.69 -11.39 0.36
C ARG A 65 -14.23 -11.27 0.75
N THR A 66 -13.35 -11.50 -0.22
CA THR A 66 -11.90 -11.52 -0.04
C THR A 66 -11.25 -10.69 -1.12
N PHE A 67 -10.34 -9.82 -0.72
CA PHE A 67 -9.55 -8.95 -1.58
C PHE A 67 -8.12 -9.51 -1.66
N LYS A 68 -7.65 -9.84 -2.86
CA LYS A 68 -6.36 -10.52 -3.04
C LYS A 68 -5.37 -9.68 -3.82
N ILE A 69 -4.10 -9.70 -3.38
CA ILE A 69 -2.98 -9.14 -4.16
C ILE A 69 -2.69 -10.09 -5.32
N LYS A 70 -2.93 -9.62 -6.54
CA LYS A 70 -2.67 -10.41 -7.76
C LYS A 70 -1.29 -10.16 -8.33
N SER A 71 -0.79 -8.94 -8.21
CA SER A 71 0.52 -8.59 -8.76
C SER A 71 1.16 -7.49 -7.94
N MET A 72 2.48 -7.55 -7.82
CA MET A 72 3.29 -6.52 -7.20
C MET A 72 4.58 -6.38 -8.00
N GLY A 73 5.03 -5.15 -8.21
CA GLY A 73 6.38 -4.85 -8.66
C GLY A 73 7.20 -4.46 -7.45
N ASP A 74 8.30 -5.18 -7.18
CA ASP A 74 9.19 -4.92 -6.03
C ASP A 74 10.16 -3.76 -6.26
N GLU A 75 10.39 -3.38 -7.51
CA GLU A 75 11.48 -2.48 -7.88
C GLU A 75 11.09 -1.00 -7.71
N HIS A 76 11.38 -0.46 -6.52
CA HIS A 76 11.38 0.98 -6.30
C HIS A 76 12.70 1.61 -6.75
N THR A 77 12.65 2.43 -7.81
CA THR A 77 13.77 3.31 -8.21
C THR A 77 13.72 4.67 -7.51
N CYS A 78 12.74 4.90 -6.63
CA CYS A 78 12.58 6.17 -5.93
C CYS A 78 13.50 6.31 -4.71
N ALA A 79 14.03 7.52 -4.51
CA ALA A 79 14.69 7.92 -3.28
C ALA A 79 13.68 8.03 -2.11
N MET A 80 14.14 7.82 -0.88
CA MET A 80 13.34 8.04 0.33
C MET A 80 12.78 9.46 0.32
N THR A 81 11.45 9.58 0.43
CA THR A 81 10.75 10.86 0.33
C THR A 81 10.24 11.25 1.71
N PHE A 82 10.55 12.47 2.15
CA PHE A 82 10.10 13.03 3.44
C PHE A 82 8.61 13.43 3.44
N THR A 83 8.02 13.63 2.27
CA THR A 83 6.61 13.97 2.07
C THR A 83 5.80 12.73 1.68
N ASN A 84 5.35 11.96 2.67
CA ASN A 84 4.42 10.88 2.42
C ASN A 84 3.02 11.31 2.91
N LYS A 85 2.11 11.61 1.96
CA LYS A 85 0.72 12.01 2.25
C LYS A 85 -0.08 10.95 3.02
N PHE A 86 0.46 9.74 3.17
CA PHE A 86 -0.12 8.67 4.00
C PHE A 86 0.37 8.67 5.44
N VAL A 87 1.30 9.55 5.80
CA VAL A 87 1.60 9.85 7.20
C VAL A 87 0.39 10.59 7.74
N ASN A 88 -0.55 9.82 8.28
CA ASN A 88 -1.67 10.36 9.02
C ASN A 88 -1.11 10.87 10.36
N SER A 89 -1.45 12.09 10.75
CA SER A 89 -1.09 12.66 12.05
C SER A 89 -1.50 11.75 13.22
N LYS A 90 -2.58 10.97 13.08
CA LYS A 90 -2.94 9.89 14.03
C LYS A 90 -1.88 8.79 14.16
N MET A 91 -1.17 8.45 13.08
CA MET A 91 -0.13 7.42 13.08
C MET A 91 1.15 7.87 13.78
N ILE A 92 1.47 9.17 13.71
CA ILE A 92 2.57 9.76 14.47
C ILE A 92 2.15 9.91 15.94
N ALA A 93 0.95 10.43 16.21
CA ALA A 93 0.45 10.60 17.57
C ALA A 93 0.45 9.27 18.34
N ASN A 94 -0.06 8.19 17.75
CA ASN A 94 -0.07 6.87 18.40
C ASN A 94 1.32 6.24 18.61
N LYS A 95 2.39 6.89 18.13
CA LYS A 95 3.79 6.51 18.34
C LYS A 95 4.47 7.34 19.44
N TYR A 96 3.86 8.45 19.87
CA TYR A 96 4.39 9.39 20.87
C TYR A 96 3.43 9.68 22.04
N VAL A 97 2.23 9.10 22.08
CA VAL A 97 1.44 9.07 23.32
C VAL A 97 2.09 8.07 24.26
N ASN A 98 2.82 8.60 25.23
CA ASN A 98 3.26 7.97 26.47
C ASN A 98 2.46 8.58 27.62
#